data_AF-A0AAD9BVX9-F1
#
_entry.id   AF-A0AAD9BVX9-F1
#
_cell.length_a   1.000
_cell.length_b   1.000
_cell.length_c   1.000
_cell.angle_alpha   90.00
_cell.angle_beta   90.00
_cell.angle_gamma   90.00
#
_symmetry.space_group_name_H-M   'P 1'
#
loop_
_entity.id
_entity.type
_entity.pdbx_description
1 polymer ?
#
loop_
_entity_poly.entity_id
_entity_poly.type
_entity_poly.pdbx_seq_one_letter_code
_entity_poly.pdbx_strand_id
1 'polypeptide(L)'
;MVSEQMKRKSNYHDTYIDEILNMIDGRLQNNQEVGTDITFEVSLKQHICADAARRFQKMHQDFLHEKDPYRCLNKNKGKFLADFKDVFHNVDQCQKKAEEFTDICLKPAVEDYVNRSLGPDIIGEMRTSEQFSTRMIFQYSVLLDLLSEDDFKNYQSFICSYENFVKEWILNKILERFSNGSTMFEEPHLQSCICSVNNAIQKAKTEKSGNVKSFVEDVCQELGDKLVISQDALGAFVILNNANQEQFAHRLTECVKEMAQTLREKFKKTDIQTKLQSLHVNPQNELFNTLIGCGKQCPFCKAPCEAGGTGHTEHFASLHRPEGLGTYRWSDTEKLCIDICSSSVNSDSSFRCSATKDQWHPFKQYKEIYPDWKIPPDASLQASDYWKYVLAKFNKEFAAAYHAKPADIPAAWKEITPEQAEASLKESFYSK
;
A
#
# COMPACT_ATOMS: atom_id res chain seq x y z
N MET A 1 3.90 -3.06 7.09
CA MET A 1 3.32 -3.12 8.44
C MET A 1 4.16 -2.41 9.51
N VAL A 2 5.25 -2.99 10.06
CA VAL A 2 5.97 -2.39 11.22
C VAL A 2 6.41 -0.94 10.95
N SER A 3 7.05 -0.69 9.81
CA SER A 3 7.47 0.66 9.43
C SER A 3 6.29 1.63 9.22
N GLU A 4 5.11 1.14 8.84
CA GLU A 4 3.90 1.97 8.70
C GLU A 4 3.33 2.33 10.06
N GLN A 5 3.26 1.37 11.00
CA GLN A 5 2.80 1.65 12.36
C GLN A 5 3.75 2.62 13.09
N MET A 6 5.06 2.46 12.94
CA MET A 6 6.03 3.39 13.54
C MET A 6 5.88 4.84 13.06
N LYS A 7 5.38 5.07 11.83
CA LYS A 7 5.15 6.43 11.32
C LYS A 7 3.97 7.14 11.99
N ARG A 8 3.01 6.39 12.56
CA ARG A 8 1.79 6.94 13.17
C ARG A 8 2.01 7.63 14.52
N LYS A 9 3.19 7.45 15.15
CA LYS A 9 3.56 8.03 16.47
C LYS A 9 2.52 7.77 17.58
N SER A 10 1.75 6.69 17.45
CA SER A 10 0.81 6.23 18.46
C SER A 10 1.50 5.35 19.49
N ASN A 11 0.81 5.06 20.60
CA ASN A 11 1.26 4.03 21.52
C ASN A 11 1.27 2.65 20.85
N TYR A 12 2.05 1.72 21.42
CA TYR A 12 1.94 0.31 21.09
C TYR A 12 0.56 -0.24 21.47
N HIS A 13 0.05 -1.14 20.62
CA HIS A 13 -1.16 -1.90 20.85
C HIS A 13 -0.86 -3.39 20.63
N ASP A 14 -1.36 -4.25 21.50
CA ASP A 14 -1.03 -5.68 21.51
C ASP A 14 -1.39 -6.38 20.18
N THR A 15 -2.47 -5.92 19.54
CA THR A 15 -2.93 -6.44 18.23
C THR A 15 -1.89 -6.32 17.12
N TYR A 16 -0.89 -5.44 17.24
CA TYR A 16 0.15 -5.33 16.22
C TYR A 16 1.00 -6.60 16.13
N ILE A 17 1.21 -7.31 17.24
CA ILE A 17 1.90 -8.60 17.20
C ILE A 17 0.99 -9.66 16.61
N ASP A 18 -0.31 -9.66 16.94
CA ASP A 18 -1.28 -10.58 16.35
C ASP A 18 -1.39 -10.40 14.83
N GLU A 19 -1.39 -9.15 14.33
CA GLU A 19 -1.35 -8.84 12.90
C GLU A 19 -0.10 -9.43 12.23
N ILE A 20 1.08 -9.27 12.85
CA ILE A 20 2.33 -9.86 12.34
C ILE A 20 2.23 -11.38 12.30
N LEU A 21 1.74 -11.99 13.37
CA LEU A 21 1.57 -13.44 13.45
C LEU A 21 0.61 -13.94 12.36
N ASN A 22 -0.54 -13.28 12.19
CA ASN A 22 -1.50 -13.60 11.13
C ASN A 22 -0.90 -13.42 9.72
N MET A 23 -0.08 -12.38 9.51
CA MET A 23 0.64 -12.19 8.25
C MET A 23 1.67 -13.30 8.00
N ILE A 24 2.40 -13.72 9.04
CA ILE A 24 3.37 -14.82 8.94
C ILE A 24 2.63 -16.12 8.66
N ASP A 25 1.55 -16.42 9.38
CA ASP A 25 0.74 -17.62 9.22
C ASP A 25 0.13 -17.69 7.83
N GLY A 26 -0.46 -16.59 7.35
CA GLY A 26 -0.95 -16.50 5.98
C GLY A 26 0.17 -16.78 4.97
N ARG A 27 1.38 -16.23 5.17
CA ARG A 27 2.52 -16.48 4.27
C ARG A 27 3.07 -17.91 4.36
N LEU A 28 3.09 -18.52 5.54
CA LEU A 28 3.54 -19.91 5.73
C LEU A 28 2.55 -20.90 5.13
N GLN A 29 1.25 -20.73 5.39
CA GLN A 29 0.17 -21.49 4.75
C GLN A 29 0.22 -21.33 3.23
N ASN A 30 0.62 -20.15 2.75
CA ASN A 30 0.79 -19.87 1.33
C ASN A 30 2.08 -20.45 0.72
N ASN A 31 3.05 -20.92 1.51
CA ASN A 31 4.35 -21.44 1.04
C ASN A 31 4.65 -22.83 1.63
N GLN A 32 3.66 -23.72 1.66
CA GLN A 32 3.81 -25.11 2.14
C GLN A 32 4.88 -25.92 1.36
N GLU A 33 5.34 -25.42 0.21
CA GLU A 33 6.40 -26.01 -0.63
C GLU A 33 7.76 -26.04 0.07
N VAL A 34 8.02 -25.09 0.96
CA VAL A 34 9.17 -25.13 1.86
C VAL A 34 8.71 -26.00 3.02
N GLY A 35 9.12 -27.26 3.07
CA GLY A 35 8.73 -28.15 4.18
C GLY A 35 9.19 -27.59 5.53
N THR A 36 8.35 -26.75 6.15
CA THR A 36 8.63 -26.10 7.41
C THR A 36 8.15 -27.01 8.52
N ASP A 37 9.08 -27.51 9.34
CA ASP A 37 8.69 -28.14 10.59
C ASP A 37 8.23 -27.07 11.59
N ILE A 38 7.53 -27.50 12.63
CA ILE A 38 7.04 -26.62 13.70
C ILE A 38 8.20 -25.82 14.33
N THR A 39 9.40 -26.41 14.39
CA THR A 39 10.58 -25.76 14.96
C THR A 39 11.03 -24.57 14.11
N PHE A 40 10.99 -24.68 12.79
CA PHE A 40 11.25 -23.60 11.86
C PHE A 40 10.20 -22.49 11.98
N GLU A 41 8.91 -22.84 11.98
CA GLU A 41 7.83 -21.86 12.10
C GLU A 41 7.94 -21.06 13.41
N VAL A 42 8.18 -21.75 14.53
CA VAL A 42 8.40 -21.12 15.84
C VAL A 42 9.63 -20.21 15.79
N SER A 43 10.74 -20.67 15.21
CA SER A 43 11.97 -19.88 15.10
C SER A 43 11.79 -18.63 14.24
N LEU A 44 11.06 -18.74 13.13
CA LEU A 44 10.76 -17.63 12.23
C LEU A 44 9.86 -16.59 12.92
N LYS A 45 8.78 -17.05 13.55
CA LYS A 45 7.88 -16.18 14.33
C LYS A 45 8.66 -15.46 15.44
N GLN A 46 9.47 -16.19 16.21
CA GLN A 46 10.32 -15.60 17.24
C GLN A 46 11.28 -14.56 16.66
N HIS A 47 11.94 -14.84 15.53
CA HIS A 47 12.88 -13.91 14.92
C HIS A 47 12.20 -12.60 14.48
N ILE A 48 11.10 -12.71 13.73
CA ILE A 48 10.36 -11.55 13.22
C ILE A 48 9.71 -10.77 14.37
N CYS A 49 9.04 -11.45 15.30
CA CYS A 49 8.43 -10.81 16.46
C CYS A 49 9.48 -10.19 17.38
N ALA A 50 10.68 -10.76 17.53
CA ALA A 50 11.76 -10.14 18.30
C ALA A 50 12.27 -8.85 17.66
N ASP A 51 12.41 -8.78 16.34
CA ASP A 51 12.75 -7.52 15.65
C ASP A 51 11.63 -6.48 15.80
N ALA A 52 10.38 -6.89 15.58
CA ALA A 52 9.22 -6.03 15.75
C ALA A 52 9.07 -5.52 17.19
N ALA A 53 9.28 -6.39 18.19
CA ALA A 53 9.21 -6.04 19.60
C ALA A 53 10.22 -4.95 19.97
N ARG A 54 11.47 -5.01 19.47
CA ARG A 54 12.46 -3.94 19.72
C ARG A 54 12.00 -2.60 19.16
N ARG A 55 11.39 -2.61 17.97
CA ARG A 55 10.88 -1.40 17.30
C ARG A 55 9.65 -0.84 18.01
N PHE A 56 8.71 -1.70 18.39
CA PHE A 56 7.51 -1.30 19.14
C PHE A 56 7.83 -0.88 20.56
N GLN A 57 8.83 -1.48 21.21
CA GLN A 57 9.33 -1.03 22.50
C GLN A 57 9.87 0.40 22.42
N LYS A 58 10.64 0.70 21.37
CA LYS A 58 11.10 2.07 21.12
C LYS A 58 9.93 3.03 20.89
N MET A 59 8.97 2.64 20.05
CA MET A 59 7.75 3.43 19.81
C MET A 59 6.97 3.71 21.11
N HIS A 60 6.81 2.70 21.96
CA HIS A 60 6.16 2.85 23.27
C HIS A 60 6.95 3.76 24.22
N GLN A 61 8.27 3.61 24.28
CA GLN A 61 9.14 4.47 25.10
C GLN A 61 9.12 5.93 24.62
N ASP A 62 9.17 6.14 23.30
CA ASP A 62 9.08 7.47 22.70
C ASP A 62 7.69 8.09 23.02
N PHE A 63 6.61 7.31 22.93
CA PHE A 63 5.27 7.75 23.33
C PHE A 63 5.20 8.12 24.81
N LEU A 64 5.67 7.27 25.72
CA LEU A 64 5.69 7.56 27.16
C LEU A 64 6.53 8.81 27.48
N HIS A 65 7.67 8.96 26.81
CA HIS A 65 8.56 10.10 26.96
C HIS A 65 7.89 11.40 26.48
N GLU A 66 7.12 11.35 25.38
CA GLU A 66 6.38 12.50 24.86
C GLU A 66 5.16 12.86 25.71
N LYS A 67 4.52 11.86 26.32
CA LYS A 67 3.32 12.01 27.17
C LYS A 67 3.61 12.16 28.66
N ASP A 68 4.87 12.14 29.08
CA ASP A 68 5.26 12.31 30.47
C ASP A 68 4.76 13.66 31.02
N PRO A 69 3.93 13.67 32.08
CA PRO A 69 3.31 14.89 32.58
C PRO A 69 4.32 15.96 33.01
N TYR A 70 5.45 15.57 33.60
CA TYR A 70 6.47 16.50 34.06
C TYR A 70 7.18 17.18 32.87
N ARG A 71 7.52 16.42 31.83
CA ARG A 71 8.07 16.96 30.58
C ARG A 71 7.07 17.83 29.84
N CYS A 72 5.81 17.41 29.74
CA CYS A 72 4.75 18.23 29.17
C CYS A 72 4.59 19.55 29.91
N LEU A 73 4.59 19.53 31.25
CA LEU A 73 4.53 20.72 32.08
C LEU A 73 5.74 21.63 31.85
N ASN A 74 6.96 21.07 31.86
CA ASN A 74 8.18 21.84 31.62
C ASN A 74 8.22 22.45 30.21
N LYS A 75 7.80 21.69 29.18
CA LYS A 75 7.72 22.16 27.80
C LYS A 75 6.75 23.33 27.64
N ASN A 76 5.64 23.31 28.36
CA ASN A 76 4.61 24.34 28.30
C ASN A 76 4.76 25.44 29.37
N LYS A 77 5.74 25.35 30.28
CA LYS A 77 5.91 26.25 31.43
C LYS A 77 5.97 27.73 31.02
N GLY A 78 6.68 28.06 29.94
CA GLY A 78 6.77 29.42 29.42
C GLY A 78 5.41 29.94 28.92
N LYS A 79 4.64 29.09 28.25
CA LYS A 79 3.29 29.40 27.77
C LYS A 79 2.34 29.64 28.95
N PHE A 80 2.36 28.76 29.96
CA PHE A 80 1.54 28.92 31.17
C PHE A 80 1.89 30.21 31.93
N LEU A 81 3.17 30.56 32.02
CA LEU A 81 3.58 31.82 32.64
C LEU A 81 3.10 33.04 31.84
N ALA A 82 3.16 32.99 30.51
CA ALA A 82 2.65 34.06 29.64
C ALA A 82 1.14 34.23 29.81
N ASP A 83 0.38 33.14 29.75
CA ASP A 83 -1.07 33.14 29.95
C ASP A 83 -1.45 33.67 31.34
N PHE A 84 -0.72 33.28 32.38
CA PHE A 84 -0.91 33.80 33.73
C PHE A 84 -0.68 35.31 33.78
N LYS A 85 0.40 35.82 33.17
CA LYS A 85 0.68 37.26 33.12
C LYS A 85 -0.41 38.02 32.39
N ASP A 86 -0.89 37.49 31.27
CA ASP A 86 -1.95 38.12 30.48
C ASP A 86 -3.25 38.23 31.29
N VAL A 87 -3.64 37.16 32.02
CA VAL A 87 -4.79 37.19 32.94
C VAL A 87 -4.55 38.20 34.07
N PHE A 88 -3.38 38.17 34.70
CA PHE A 88 -3.04 39.06 35.82
C PHE A 88 -3.13 40.55 35.44
N HIS A 89 -2.77 40.91 34.21
CA HIS A 89 -2.84 42.29 33.71
C HIS A 89 -4.16 42.62 32.98
N ASN A 90 -5.15 41.71 32.98
CA ASN A 90 -6.43 41.86 32.27
C ASN A 90 -6.28 42.18 30.76
N VAL A 91 -5.29 41.57 30.10
CA VAL A 91 -5.12 41.69 28.64
C VAL A 91 -6.26 40.93 27.95
N ASP A 92 -6.83 41.49 26.88
CA ASP A 92 -7.80 40.77 26.05
C ASP A 92 -7.13 39.55 25.38
N GLN A 93 -7.60 38.36 25.73
CA GLN A 93 -7.06 37.09 25.26
C GLN A 93 -7.82 36.48 24.07
N CYS A 94 -8.91 37.13 23.60
CA CYS A 94 -9.77 36.54 22.57
C CYS A 94 -9.00 36.10 21.32
N GLN A 95 -8.15 36.99 20.79
CA GLN A 95 -7.36 36.72 19.58
C GLN A 95 -6.34 35.61 19.82
N LYS A 96 -5.47 35.77 20.84
CA LYS A 96 -4.42 34.81 21.17
C LYS A 96 -4.98 33.40 21.41
N LYS A 97 -6.10 33.30 22.13
CA LYS A 97 -6.72 32.00 22.42
C LYS A 97 -7.40 31.41 21.18
N ALA A 98 -8.02 32.22 20.34
CA ALA A 98 -8.57 31.75 19.07
C ALA A 98 -7.47 31.17 18.15
N GLU A 99 -6.33 31.86 18.05
CA GLU A 99 -5.15 31.38 17.32
C GLU A 99 -4.63 30.06 17.90
N GLU A 100 -4.44 30.00 19.23
CA GLU A 100 -3.96 28.78 19.90
C GLU A 100 -4.88 27.58 19.68
N PHE A 101 -6.20 27.74 19.83
CA PHE A 101 -7.15 26.66 19.58
C PHE A 101 -7.11 26.22 18.12
N THR A 102 -7.02 27.18 17.20
CA THR A 102 -6.96 26.90 15.77
C THR A 102 -5.68 26.13 15.41
N ASP A 103 -4.52 26.61 15.81
CA ASP A 103 -3.23 26.04 15.40
C ASP A 103 -2.90 24.72 16.10
N ILE A 104 -3.27 24.57 17.37
CA ILE A 104 -2.91 23.39 18.18
C ILE A 104 -3.96 22.29 18.07
N CYS A 105 -5.24 22.65 17.92
CA CYS A 105 -6.36 21.68 17.94
C CYS A 105 -6.98 21.48 16.56
N LEU A 106 -7.51 22.54 15.95
CA LEU A 106 -8.31 22.41 14.72
C LEU A 106 -7.44 22.08 13.51
N LYS A 107 -6.35 22.80 13.29
CA LYS A 107 -5.51 22.67 12.09
C LYS A 107 -4.95 21.25 11.90
N PRO A 108 -4.38 20.59 12.93
CA PRO A 108 -3.94 19.21 12.80
C PRO A 108 -5.11 18.25 12.53
N ALA A 109 -6.26 18.45 13.19
CA ALA A 109 -7.43 17.60 13.02
C ALA A 109 -8.04 17.72 11.61
N VAL A 110 -8.12 18.93 11.06
CA VAL A 110 -8.58 19.18 9.68
C VAL A 110 -7.60 18.58 8.67
N GLU A 111 -6.29 18.73 8.88
CA GLU A 111 -5.28 18.14 8.01
C GLU A 111 -5.36 16.60 8.00
N ASP A 112 -5.50 16.00 9.18
CA ASP A 112 -5.67 14.55 9.35
C ASP A 112 -6.95 14.04 8.67
N TYR A 113 -8.07 14.76 8.83
CA TYR A 113 -9.34 14.46 8.16
C TYR A 113 -9.17 14.44 6.63
N VAL A 114 -8.56 15.47 6.05
CA VAL A 114 -8.33 15.51 4.60
C VAL A 114 -7.48 14.31 4.17
N ASN A 115 -6.35 14.06 4.85
CA ASN A 115 -5.47 12.94 4.51
C ASN A 115 -6.13 11.55 4.64
N ARG A 116 -7.10 11.38 5.54
CA ARG A 116 -7.91 10.14 5.66
C ARG A 116 -8.80 9.92 4.44
N SER A 117 -9.35 10.98 3.87
CA SER A 117 -10.25 10.91 2.71
C SER A 117 -9.52 10.66 1.39
N LEU A 118 -8.29 11.16 1.25
CA LEU A 118 -7.56 11.10 -0.03
C LEU A 118 -7.21 9.68 -0.50
N GLY A 119 -6.96 8.74 0.41
CA GLY A 119 -6.63 7.36 0.04
C GLY A 119 -7.73 6.70 -0.80
N PRO A 120 -8.98 6.63 -0.29
CA PRO A 120 -10.14 6.20 -1.05
C PRO A 120 -10.35 6.95 -2.37
N ASP A 121 -10.19 8.27 -2.39
CA ASP A 121 -10.38 9.06 -3.61
C ASP A 121 -9.37 8.70 -4.70
N ILE A 122 -8.08 8.54 -4.33
CA ILE A 122 -7.04 8.13 -5.28
C ILE A 122 -7.35 6.73 -5.84
N ILE A 123 -7.78 5.80 -5.00
CA ILE A 123 -8.18 4.46 -5.45
C ILE A 123 -9.35 4.57 -6.43
N GLY A 124 -10.38 5.34 -6.10
CA GLY A 124 -11.55 5.57 -6.95
C GLY A 124 -11.18 6.20 -8.30
N GLU A 125 -10.33 7.21 -8.30
CA GLU A 125 -9.83 7.87 -9.51
C GLU A 125 -9.03 6.91 -10.39
N MET A 126 -8.10 6.14 -9.81
CA MET A 126 -7.33 5.15 -10.57
C MET A 126 -8.25 4.11 -11.22
N ARG A 127 -9.33 3.70 -10.54
CA ARG A 127 -10.35 2.76 -11.06
C ARG A 127 -11.14 3.30 -12.25
N THR A 128 -11.14 4.61 -12.49
CA THR A 128 -11.73 5.18 -13.72
C THR A 128 -10.89 4.92 -14.96
N SER A 129 -9.59 4.64 -14.78
CA SER A 129 -8.71 4.23 -15.88
C SER A 129 -9.00 2.78 -16.27
N GLU A 130 -9.11 2.54 -17.58
CA GLU A 130 -9.38 1.21 -18.14
C GLU A 130 -8.36 0.17 -17.64
N GLN A 131 -7.08 0.56 -17.50
CA GLN A 131 -5.99 -0.29 -17.01
C GLN A 131 -6.23 -0.86 -15.60
N PHE A 132 -7.07 -0.22 -14.80
CA PHE A 132 -7.40 -0.62 -13.42
C PHE A 132 -8.85 -1.11 -13.28
N SER A 133 -9.59 -1.25 -14.38
CA SER A 133 -11.01 -1.63 -14.37
C SER A 133 -11.20 -3.09 -13.94
N THR A 134 -10.47 -4.01 -14.55
CA THR A 134 -10.54 -5.45 -14.28
C THR A 134 -9.14 -6.04 -14.14
N ARG A 135 -9.05 -7.20 -13.49
CA ARG A 135 -7.80 -7.96 -13.36
C ARG A 135 -7.19 -8.30 -14.71
N MET A 136 -8.01 -8.76 -15.65
CA MET A 136 -7.55 -9.18 -16.98
C MET A 136 -6.94 -8.01 -17.74
N ILE A 137 -7.63 -6.87 -17.75
CA ILE A 137 -7.13 -5.65 -18.41
C ILE A 137 -5.87 -5.15 -17.71
N PHE A 138 -5.81 -5.19 -16.37
CA PHE A 138 -4.61 -4.81 -15.63
C PHE A 138 -3.39 -5.66 -16.01
N GLN A 139 -3.52 -6.99 -16.02
CA GLN A 139 -2.43 -7.89 -16.40
C GLN A 139 -2.00 -7.65 -17.86
N TYR A 140 -2.97 -7.46 -18.76
CA TYR A 140 -2.70 -7.07 -20.15
C TYR A 140 -1.91 -5.76 -20.24
N SER A 141 -2.32 -4.71 -19.52
CA SER A 141 -1.64 -3.41 -19.53
C SER A 141 -0.20 -3.50 -19.02
N VAL A 142 0.05 -4.27 -17.95
CA VAL A 142 1.42 -4.49 -17.44
C VAL A 142 2.31 -5.19 -18.49
N LEU A 143 1.78 -6.22 -19.16
CA LEU A 143 2.53 -6.96 -20.19
C LEU A 143 2.76 -6.12 -21.45
N LEU A 144 1.81 -5.25 -21.80
CA LEU A 144 1.94 -4.31 -22.91
C LEU A 144 3.01 -3.25 -22.63
N ASP A 145 3.06 -2.71 -21.41
CA ASP A 145 4.12 -1.78 -21.00
C ASP A 145 5.49 -2.46 -21.04
N LEU A 146 5.61 -3.69 -20.53
CA LEU A 146 6.84 -4.49 -20.62
C LEU A 146 7.29 -4.74 -22.06
N LEU A 147 6.36 -4.95 -23.00
CA LEU A 147 6.67 -5.09 -24.42
C LEU A 147 7.22 -3.79 -25.01
N SER A 148 6.62 -2.67 -24.61
CA SER A 148 6.95 -1.34 -25.13
C SER A 148 8.28 -0.82 -24.58
N GLU A 149 8.56 -1.07 -23.30
CA GLU A 149 9.82 -0.69 -22.65
C GLU A 149 11.01 -1.51 -23.16
N ASP A 150 10.75 -2.76 -23.54
CA ASP A 150 11.73 -3.65 -24.17
C ASP A 150 13.02 -3.86 -23.35
N ASP A 151 12.89 -3.89 -22.02
CA ASP A 151 14.01 -4.00 -21.09
C ASP A 151 14.04 -5.34 -20.36
N PHE A 152 15.19 -6.03 -20.44
CA PHE A 152 15.39 -7.32 -19.80
C PHE A 152 15.22 -7.28 -18.28
N LYS A 153 15.71 -6.24 -17.60
CA LYS A 153 15.65 -6.17 -16.12
C LYS A 153 14.21 -6.04 -15.65
N ASN A 154 13.37 -5.33 -16.40
CA ASN A 154 11.95 -5.23 -16.10
C ASN A 154 11.25 -6.57 -16.26
N TYR A 155 11.54 -7.33 -17.33
CA TYR A 155 11.05 -8.72 -17.46
C TYR A 155 11.54 -9.62 -16.31
N GLN A 156 12.83 -9.56 -15.98
CA GLN A 156 13.40 -10.36 -14.89
C GLN A 156 12.74 -10.03 -13.55
N SER A 157 12.55 -8.74 -13.25
CA SER A 157 11.90 -8.26 -12.03
C SER A 157 10.43 -8.68 -11.99
N PHE A 158 9.69 -8.52 -13.07
CA PHE A 158 8.31 -9.00 -13.21
C PHE A 158 8.19 -10.51 -12.96
N ILE A 159 9.14 -11.31 -13.45
CA ILE A 159 9.12 -12.76 -13.33
C ILE A 159 9.54 -13.22 -11.93
N CYS A 160 10.65 -12.70 -11.41
CA CYS A 160 11.29 -13.20 -10.19
C CYS A 160 10.81 -12.47 -8.92
N SER A 161 10.23 -11.27 -9.06
CA SER A 161 9.81 -10.38 -7.98
C SER A 161 8.44 -9.75 -8.28
N TYR A 162 7.49 -10.57 -8.74
CA TYR A 162 6.20 -10.13 -9.28
C TYR A 162 5.45 -9.12 -8.40
N GLU A 163 5.26 -9.41 -7.11
CA GLU A 163 4.56 -8.50 -6.19
C GLU A 163 5.24 -7.13 -6.12
N ASN A 164 6.57 -7.09 -6.00
CA ASN A 164 7.31 -5.84 -5.89
C ASN A 164 7.24 -5.04 -7.20
N PHE A 165 7.46 -5.72 -8.34
CA PHE A 165 7.39 -5.09 -9.65
C PHE A 165 6.01 -4.48 -9.91
N VAL A 166 4.93 -5.24 -9.67
CA VAL A 166 3.58 -4.74 -9.92
C VAL A 166 3.23 -3.60 -8.97
N LYS A 167 3.63 -3.67 -7.70
CA LYS A 167 3.45 -2.55 -6.77
C LYS A 167 4.18 -1.29 -7.26
N GLU A 168 5.40 -1.41 -7.71
CA GLU A 168 6.17 -0.30 -8.28
C GLU A 168 5.49 0.27 -9.53
N TRP A 169 5.01 -0.60 -10.43
CA TRP A 169 4.26 -0.19 -11.61
C TRP A 169 2.98 0.58 -11.25
N ILE A 170 2.19 0.10 -10.27
CA ILE A 170 0.99 0.81 -9.77
C ILE A 170 1.37 2.19 -9.23
N LEU A 171 2.44 2.27 -8.43
CA LEU A 171 2.91 3.53 -7.87
C LEU A 171 3.27 4.51 -8.99
N ASN A 172 4.01 4.06 -10.02
CA ASN A 172 4.38 4.90 -11.14
C ASN A 172 3.16 5.43 -11.90
N LYS A 173 2.13 4.59 -12.13
CA LYS A 173 0.87 5.04 -12.75
C LYS A 173 0.09 6.04 -11.89
N ILE A 174 0.10 5.87 -10.57
CA ILE A 174 -0.47 6.88 -9.65
C ILE A 174 0.31 8.20 -9.80
N LEU A 175 1.65 8.15 -9.74
CA LEU A 175 2.47 9.35 -9.88
C LEU A 175 2.22 10.04 -11.23
N GLU A 176 2.16 9.30 -12.33
CA GLU A 176 1.87 9.83 -13.67
C GLU A 176 0.49 10.52 -13.73
N ARG A 177 -0.56 9.84 -13.25
CA ARG A 177 -1.93 10.37 -13.24
C ARG A 177 -2.03 11.67 -12.46
N PHE A 178 -1.36 11.75 -11.31
CA PHE A 178 -1.50 12.87 -10.37
C PHE A 178 -0.43 13.97 -10.52
N SER A 179 0.66 13.74 -11.26
CA SER A 179 1.66 14.77 -11.55
C SER A 179 1.22 15.75 -12.62
N ASN A 180 0.33 15.35 -13.53
CA ASN A 180 -0.13 16.16 -14.67
C ASN A 180 -1.27 17.14 -14.33
N GLY A 181 -1.41 17.53 -13.06
CA GLY A 181 -2.41 18.52 -12.62
C GLY A 181 -3.81 17.96 -12.41
N SER A 182 -3.94 16.70 -12.02
CA SER A 182 -5.24 16.05 -11.76
C SER A 182 -6.04 16.71 -10.63
N THR A 183 -7.29 16.28 -10.54
CA THR A 183 -8.33 16.64 -9.55
C THR A 183 -7.77 16.83 -8.15
N MET A 184 -7.85 18.06 -7.64
CA MET A 184 -7.42 18.41 -6.29
C MET A 184 -8.52 17.98 -5.30
N PHE A 185 -8.52 16.70 -4.91
CA PHE A 185 -9.49 16.12 -3.97
C PHE A 185 -9.43 16.78 -2.59
N GLU A 186 -8.32 17.44 -2.25
CA GLU A 186 -8.13 18.16 -0.99
C GLU A 186 -9.13 19.31 -0.81
N GLU A 187 -9.45 20.06 -1.89
CA GLU A 187 -10.27 21.26 -1.77
C GLU A 187 -11.74 20.95 -1.39
N PRO A 188 -12.44 20.01 -2.03
CA PRO A 188 -13.77 19.60 -1.60
C PRO A 188 -13.82 19.14 -0.13
N HIS A 189 -12.84 18.33 0.30
CA HIS A 189 -12.77 17.85 1.68
C HIS A 189 -12.47 18.97 2.67
N LEU A 190 -11.53 19.85 2.33
CA LEU A 190 -11.21 21.02 3.14
C LEU A 190 -12.43 21.93 3.28
N GLN A 191 -13.13 22.26 2.18
CA GLN A 191 -14.34 23.09 2.25
C GLN A 191 -15.43 22.45 3.10
N SER A 192 -15.73 21.16 2.89
CA SER A 192 -16.71 20.43 3.69
C SER A 192 -16.39 20.46 5.18
N CYS A 193 -15.11 20.27 5.51
CA CYS A 193 -14.63 20.31 6.88
C CYS A 193 -14.73 21.71 7.50
N ILE A 194 -14.29 22.75 6.79
CA ILE A 194 -14.36 24.14 7.25
C ILE A 194 -15.81 24.59 7.45
N CYS A 195 -16.72 24.19 6.56
CA CYS A 195 -18.16 24.39 6.75
C CYS A 195 -18.66 23.74 8.04
N SER A 196 -18.22 22.51 8.34
CA SER A 196 -18.58 21.82 9.58
C SER A 196 -18.06 22.54 10.83
N VAL A 197 -16.81 23.02 10.80
CA VAL A 197 -16.21 23.82 11.88
C VAL A 197 -16.99 25.12 12.11
N ASN A 198 -17.28 25.86 11.04
CA ASN A 198 -18.05 27.10 11.14
C ASN A 198 -19.48 26.85 11.68
N ASN A 199 -20.14 25.78 11.26
CA ASN A 199 -21.45 25.41 11.78
C ASN A 199 -21.41 25.08 13.28
N ALA A 200 -20.38 24.35 13.74
CA ALA A 200 -20.18 24.06 15.16
C ALA A 200 -19.96 25.35 15.97
N ILE A 201 -19.15 26.28 15.47
CA ILE A 201 -18.93 27.60 16.08
C ILE A 201 -20.24 28.40 16.19
N GLN A 202 -21.06 28.43 15.13
CA GLN A 202 -22.34 29.13 15.15
C GLN A 202 -23.32 28.49 16.14
N LYS A 203 -23.38 27.16 16.20
CA LYS A 203 -24.27 26.44 17.13
C LYS A 203 -23.90 26.73 18.59
N ALA A 204 -22.62 26.58 18.95
CA ALA A 204 -22.12 26.89 20.30
C ALA A 204 -22.37 28.37 20.67
N LYS A 205 -22.34 29.28 19.68
CA LYS A 205 -22.69 30.69 19.89
C LYS A 205 -24.18 30.88 20.25
N THR A 206 -25.08 30.14 19.59
CA THR A 206 -26.52 30.24 19.83
C THR A 206 -26.96 29.66 21.17
N GLU A 207 -26.27 28.64 21.66
CA GLU A 207 -26.60 27.94 22.92
C GLU A 207 -26.16 28.70 24.18
N LYS A 208 -25.49 29.86 24.03
CA LYS A 208 -25.00 30.72 25.12
C LYS A 208 -24.19 29.95 26.18
N SER A 209 -23.27 29.11 25.72
CA SER A 209 -22.29 28.40 26.53
C SER A 209 -21.56 29.37 27.48
N GLY A 210 -21.87 29.33 28.78
CA GLY A 210 -21.61 30.46 29.69
C GLY A 210 -20.18 31.04 29.73
N ASN A 211 -19.14 30.26 29.44
CA ASN A 211 -17.77 30.73 29.30
C ASN A 211 -17.05 30.10 28.08
N VAL A 212 -15.85 30.60 27.75
CA VAL A 212 -15.09 30.11 26.58
C VAL A 212 -14.71 28.63 26.69
N LYS A 213 -14.53 28.10 27.90
CA LYS A 213 -14.25 26.67 28.07
C LYS A 213 -15.46 25.84 27.62
N SER A 214 -16.66 26.14 28.13
CA SER A 214 -17.89 25.46 27.70
C SER A 214 -18.12 25.63 26.21
N PHE A 215 -17.86 26.83 25.66
CA PHE A 215 -17.98 27.07 24.22
C PHE A 215 -17.10 26.12 23.39
N VAL A 216 -15.84 25.94 23.80
CA VAL A 216 -14.92 25.05 23.11
C VAL A 216 -15.29 23.58 23.30
N GLU A 217 -15.76 23.19 24.48
CA GLU A 217 -16.30 21.84 24.73
C GLU A 217 -17.48 21.54 23.79
N ASP A 218 -18.42 22.48 23.63
CA ASP A 218 -19.57 22.34 22.73
C ASP A 218 -19.11 22.24 21.26
N VAL A 219 -18.17 23.08 20.82
CA VAL A 219 -17.60 23.00 19.47
C VAL A 219 -16.93 21.64 19.25
N CYS A 220 -16.13 21.15 20.21
CA CYS A 220 -15.48 19.86 20.11
C CYS A 220 -16.48 18.70 20.09
N GLN A 221 -17.55 18.78 20.88
CA GLN A 221 -18.61 17.77 20.90
C GLN A 221 -19.33 17.69 19.54
N GLU A 222 -19.68 18.83 18.95
CA GLU A 222 -20.31 18.88 17.63
C GLU A 222 -19.41 18.35 16.51
N LEU A 223 -18.10 18.46 16.68
CA LEU A 223 -17.11 17.98 15.71
C LEU A 223 -16.69 16.53 15.95
N GLY A 224 -17.04 15.92 17.08
CA GLY A 224 -16.49 14.63 17.53
C GLY A 224 -16.68 13.48 16.53
N ASP A 225 -17.79 13.47 15.80
CA ASP A 225 -18.07 12.44 14.80
C ASP A 225 -17.28 12.63 13.49
N LYS A 226 -16.72 13.82 13.25
CA LYS A 226 -16.04 14.20 12.00
C LYS A 226 -14.54 14.39 12.18
N LEU A 227 -14.13 15.01 13.28
CA LEU A 227 -12.75 15.42 13.55
C LEU A 227 -12.24 14.76 14.83
N VAL A 228 -11.06 14.17 14.74
CA VAL A 228 -10.34 13.67 15.90
C VAL A 228 -9.48 14.79 16.46
N ILE A 229 -10.01 15.49 17.46
CA ILE A 229 -9.28 16.53 18.20
C ILE A 229 -8.56 15.88 19.39
N SER A 230 -7.25 16.14 19.50
CA SER A 230 -6.43 15.60 20.60
C SER A 230 -6.84 16.19 21.95
N GLN A 231 -7.13 15.31 22.92
CA GLN A 231 -7.44 15.74 24.29
C GLN A 231 -6.25 16.40 24.99
N ASP A 232 -5.02 16.00 24.66
CA ASP A 232 -3.81 16.64 25.20
C ASP A 232 -3.64 18.06 24.66
N ALA A 233 -3.95 18.26 23.37
CA ALA A 233 -3.95 19.58 22.74
C ALA A 233 -5.01 20.49 23.36
N LEU A 234 -6.21 19.93 23.60
CA LEU A 234 -7.31 20.62 24.27
C LEU A 234 -6.96 20.98 25.72
N GLY A 235 -6.37 20.06 26.47
CA GLY A 235 -5.91 20.28 27.85
C GLY A 235 -4.87 21.41 27.95
N ALA A 236 -3.97 21.53 26.96
CA ALA A 236 -3.00 22.64 26.90
C ALA A 236 -3.64 24.00 26.56
N PHE A 237 -4.86 24.03 26.03
CA PHE A 237 -5.61 25.23 25.68
C PHE A 237 -6.46 25.78 26.85
N VAL A 238 -7.15 24.89 27.59
CA VAL A 238 -8.27 25.21 28.50
C VAL A 238 -7.87 25.96 29.81
N ILE A 239 -6.58 26.21 30.05
CA ILE A 239 -6.10 26.48 31.42
C ILE A 239 -6.49 27.87 31.97
N LEU A 240 -6.69 28.90 31.14
CA LEU A 240 -7.05 30.25 31.61
C LEU A 240 -7.74 31.05 30.51
N ASN A 241 -8.99 31.49 30.71
CA ASN A 241 -9.61 32.47 29.81
C ASN A 241 -10.75 33.28 30.49
N ASN A 242 -10.60 34.60 30.55
CA ASN A 242 -11.65 35.55 30.95
C ASN A 242 -12.29 36.27 29.75
N ALA A 243 -12.05 35.79 28.53
CA ALA A 243 -12.54 36.40 27.30
C ALA A 243 -14.06 36.40 27.19
N ASN A 244 -14.58 37.43 26.51
CA ASN A 244 -15.96 37.49 26.09
C ASN A 244 -16.22 36.42 25.01
N GLN A 245 -17.24 35.58 25.23
CA GLN A 245 -17.58 34.47 24.34
C GLN A 245 -17.92 34.93 22.90
N GLU A 246 -18.66 36.03 22.74
CA GLU A 246 -19.03 36.53 21.40
C GLU A 246 -17.81 37.03 20.62
N GLN A 247 -16.93 37.75 21.31
CA GLN A 247 -15.66 38.21 20.73
C GLN A 247 -14.76 37.02 20.39
N PHE A 248 -14.64 36.03 21.28
CA PHE A 248 -13.89 34.81 21.02
C PHE A 248 -14.42 34.06 19.79
N ALA A 249 -15.74 33.86 19.69
CA ALA A 249 -16.36 33.18 18.55
C ALA A 249 -16.10 33.93 17.23
N HIS A 250 -16.12 35.26 17.26
CA HIS A 250 -15.77 36.09 16.10
C HIS A 250 -14.30 35.91 15.70
N ARG A 251 -13.36 36.02 16.66
CA ARG A 251 -11.92 35.82 16.41
C ARG A 251 -11.63 34.41 15.89
N LEU A 252 -12.26 33.39 16.47
CA LEU A 252 -12.11 32.02 16.05
C LEU A 252 -12.58 31.80 14.61
N THR A 253 -13.68 32.42 14.21
CA THR A 253 -14.16 32.35 12.82
C THR A 253 -13.14 32.93 11.84
N GLU A 254 -12.48 34.04 12.19
CA GLU A 254 -11.40 34.62 11.36
C GLU A 254 -10.16 33.71 11.32
N CYS A 255 -9.73 33.18 12.47
CA CYS A 255 -8.61 32.23 12.55
C CYS A 255 -8.86 30.97 11.70
N VAL A 256 -10.10 30.44 11.70
CA VAL A 256 -10.49 29.29 10.87
C VAL A 256 -10.38 29.60 9.37
N LYS A 257 -10.71 30.83 8.94
CA LYS A 257 -10.53 31.25 7.53
C LYS A 257 -9.05 31.30 7.15
N GLU A 258 -8.20 31.87 8.01
CA GLU A 258 -6.75 31.94 7.80
C GLU A 258 -6.11 30.55 7.78
N MET A 259 -6.54 29.67 8.70
CA MET A 259 -6.15 28.26 8.72
C MET A 259 -6.52 27.55 7.43
N ALA A 260 -7.75 27.74 6.93
CA ALA A 260 -8.19 27.15 5.67
C ALA A 260 -7.30 27.59 4.51
N GLN A 261 -6.95 28.88 4.43
CA GLN A 261 -6.06 29.38 3.39
C GLN A 261 -4.65 28.80 3.52
N THR A 262 -4.12 28.71 4.75
CA THR A 262 -2.81 28.11 5.03
C THR A 262 -2.75 26.64 4.61
N LEU A 263 -3.78 25.86 4.95
CA LEU A 263 -3.88 24.44 4.58
C LEU A 263 -4.02 24.28 3.07
N ARG A 264 -4.83 25.10 2.42
CA ARG A 264 -4.97 25.12 0.95
C ARG A 264 -3.62 25.34 0.26
N GLU A 265 -2.84 26.31 0.72
CA GLU A 265 -1.51 26.57 0.16
C GLU A 265 -0.53 25.43 0.42
N LYS A 266 -0.58 24.83 1.62
CA LYS A 266 0.22 23.65 1.96
C LYS A 266 -0.09 22.49 1.02
N PHE A 267 -1.37 22.15 0.82
CA PHE A 267 -1.77 21.06 -0.06
C PHE A 267 -1.40 21.30 -1.53
N LYS A 268 -1.46 22.56 -1.99
CA LYS A 268 -1.00 22.94 -3.34
C LYS A 268 0.51 22.78 -3.52
N LYS A 269 1.30 23.07 -2.50
CA LYS A 269 2.78 22.98 -2.55
C LYS A 269 3.30 21.57 -2.32
N THR A 270 2.51 20.69 -1.70
CA THR A 270 2.92 19.32 -1.41
C THR A 270 2.75 18.45 -2.66
N ASP A 271 3.81 17.76 -3.06
CA ASP A 271 3.78 16.84 -4.20
C ASP A 271 3.06 15.52 -3.84
N ILE A 272 2.64 14.78 -4.87
CA ILE A 272 1.90 13.52 -4.68
C ILE A 272 2.72 12.46 -3.92
N GLN A 273 4.04 12.38 -4.13
CA GLN A 273 4.86 11.38 -3.45
C GLN A 273 4.91 11.64 -1.95
N THR A 274 5.02 12.90 -1.54
CA THR A 274 4.93 13.30 -0.13
C THR A 274 3.52 13.03 0.42
N LYS A 275 2.46 13.34 -0.33
CA LYS A 275 1.07 13.06 0.08
C LYS A 275 0.80 11.58 0.31
N LEU A 276 1.27 10.70 -0.56
CA LEU A 276 1.09 9.24 -0.42
C LEU A 276 1.66 8.71 0.90
N GLN A 277 2.67 9.38 1.48
CA GLN A 277 3.27 8.99 2.76
C GLN A 277 2.43 9.36 3.98
N SER A 278 1.51 10.33 3.86
CA SER A 278 0.63 10.79 4.94
C SER A 278 -0.77 10.15 4.91
N LEU A 279 -1.05 9.31 3.91
CA LEU A 279 -2.35 8.65 3.78
C LEU A 279 -2.54 7.54 4.82
N HIS A 280 -3.77 7.39 5.29
CA HIS A 280 -4.13 6.33 6.21
C HIS A 280 -4.29 4.98 5.52
N VAL A 281 -4.87 5.01 4.31
CA VAL A 281 -5.02 3.88 3.41
C VAL A 281 -3.96 4.02 2.32
N ASN A 282 -3.20 2.95 2.06
CA ASN A 282 -2.18 2.94 1.02
C ASN A 282 -2.80 2.50 -0.33
N PRO A 283 -2.98 3.42 -1.30
CA PRO A 283 -3.64 3.08 -2.57
C PRO A 283 -2.91 2.00 -3.38
N GLN A 284 -1.58 1.98 -3.32
CA GLN A 284 -0.76 0.99 -4.03
C GLN A 284 -1.08 -0.43 -3.55
N ASN A 285 -1.15 -0.63 -2.24
CA ASN A 285 -1.45 -1.94 -1.65
C ASN A 285 -2.90 -2.35 -1.90
N GLU A 286 -3.86 -1.43 -1.77
CA GLU A 286 -5.28 -1.72 -2.00
C GLU A 286 -5.56 -2.09 -3.47
N LEU A 287 -4.99 -1.34 -4.42
CA LEU A 287 -5.11 -1.64 -5.84
C LEU A 287 -4.46 -3.00 -6.17
N PHE A 288 -3.27 -3.28 -5.63
CA PHE A 288 -2.61 -4.58 -5.80
C PHE A 288 -3.48 -5.72 -5.28
N ASN A 289 -3.94 -5.65 -4.03
CA ASN A 289 -4.71 -6.71 -3.40
C ASN A 289 -6.03 -6.97 -4.15
N THR A 290 -6.67 -5.91 -4.63
CA THR A 290 -7.98 -6.03 -5.29
C THR A 290 -7.84 -6.50 -6.75
N LEU A 291 -6.83 -6.05 -7.49
CA LEU A 291 -6.65 -6.40 -8.90
C LEU A 291 -5.90 -7.70 -9.10
N ILE A 292 -4.85 -7.96 -8.33
CA ILE A 292 -4.00 -9.15 -8.48
C ILE A 292 -4.46 -10.29 -7.56
N GLY A 293 -4.87 -10.01 -6.33
CA GLY A 293 -5.27 -11.03 -5.37
C GLY A 293 -4.09 -11.56 -4.56
N CYS A 294 -3.84 -12.87 -4.60
CA CYS A 294 -2.89 -13.51 -3.68
C CYS A 294 -1.40 -13.31 -4.04
N GLY A 295 -1.08 -12.86 -5.26
CA GLY A 295 0.30 -12.65 -5.72
C GLY A 295 1.14 -13.93 -5.91
N LYS A 296 0.59 -15.12 -5.67
CA LYS A 296 1.30 -16.40 -5.91
C LYS A 296 1.62 -16.58 -7.39
N GLN A 297 2.67 -17.34 -7.67
CA GLN A 297 3.13 -17.63 -9.03
C GLN A 297 3.30 -19.13 -9.22
N CYS A 298 2.99 -19.62 -10.43
CA CYS A 298 3.12 -21.03 -10.79
C CYS A 298 4.55 -21.52 -10.45
N PRO A 299 4.70 -22.68 -9.79
CA PRO A 299 5.99 -23.15 -9.30
C PRO A 299 7.01 -23.35 -10.43
N PHE A 300 6.56 -23.70 -11.63
CA PHE A 300 7.41 -24.01 -12.78
C PHE A 300 7.75 -22.79 -13.65
N CYS A 301 6.74 -22.08 -14.17
CA CYS A 301 6.97 -20.97 -15.09
C CYS A 301 6.86 -19.58 -14.45
N LYS A 302 6.50 -19.50 -13.16
CA LYS A 302 6.28 -18.24 -12.42
C LYS A 302 5.12 -17.38 -12.97
N ALA A 303 4.21 -17.94 -13.78
CA ALA A 303 3.01 -17.21 -14.22
C ALA A 303 2.16 -16.83 -12.99
N PRO A 304 1.62 -15.59 -12.90
CA PRO A 304 0.86 -15.16 -11.74
C PRO A 304 -0.46 -15.91 -11.61
N CYS A 305 -0.91 -16.10 -10.38
CA CYS A 305 -2.19 -16.71 -10.08
C CYS A 305 -3.34 -15.82 -10.58
N GLU A 306 -4.32 -16.45 -11.22
CA GLU A 306 -5.52 -15.80 -11.73
C GLU A 306 -6.74 -15.98 -10.81
N ALA A 307 -6.62 -16.76 -9.73
CA ALA A 307 -7.73 -17.03 -8.83
C ALA A 307 -8.17 -15.77 -8.08
N GLY A 308 -9.48 -15.49 -8.12
CA GLY A 308 -10.12 -14.29 -7.55
C GLY A 308 -9.85 -14.12 -6.06
N GLY A 309 -9.67 -12.87 -5.60
CA GLY A 309 -9.52 -12.55 -4.18
C GLY A 309 -8.26 -13.13 -3.52
N THR A 310 -8.20 -13.04 -2.19
CA THR A 310 -7.07 -13.51 -1.37
C THR A 310 -7.34 -14.83 -0.61
N GLY A 311 -8.61 -15.25 -0.51
CA GLY A 311 -9.03 -16.41 0.29
C GLY A 311 -9.28 -17.70 -0.48
N HIS A 312 -8.73 -17.85 -1.69
CA HIS A 312 -8.88 -19.08 -2.48
C HIS A 312 -7.85 -20.14 -2.06
N THR A 313 -8.24 -21.41 -2.14
CA THR A 313 -7.41 -22.57 -1.76
C THR A 313 -6.73 -23.24 -2.95
N GLU A 314 -7.20 -22.99 -4.17
CA GLU A 314 -6.59 -23.51 -5.40
C GLU A 314 -6.07 -22.35 -6.25
N HIS A 315 -4.86 -22.52 -6.78
CA HIS A 315 -4.16 -21.58 -7.64
C HIS A 315 -4.10 -22.13 -9.07
N PHE A 316 -4.35 -21.27 -10.04
CA PHE A 316 -4.21 -21.60 -11.45
C PHE A 316 -3.76 -20.38 -12.25
N ALA A 317 -3.23 -20.63 -13.43
CA ALA A 317 -3.01 -19.64 -14.47
C ALA A 317 -3.57 -20.21 -15.77
N SER A 318 -4.25 -19.40 -16.55
CA SER A 318 -4.74 -19.82 -17.86
C SER A 318 -3.70 -19.63 -18.95
N LEU A 319 -2.71 -18.76 -18.72
CA LEU A 319 -1.63 -18.46 -19.64
C LEU A 319 -0.29 -18.85 -18.99
N HIS A 320 0.18 -20.04 -19.33
CA HIS A 320 1.53 -20.48 -18.98
C HIS A 320 2.54 -19.93 -19.98
N ARG A 321 3.79 -19.83 -19.53
CA ARG A 321 4.94 -19.36 -20.32
C ARG A 321 6.06 -20.40 -20.28
N PRO A 322 7.05 -20.33 -21.17
CA PRO A 322 8.19 -21.25 -21.15
C PRO A 322 8.80 -21.34 -19.75
N GLU A 323 9.01 -22.56 -19.27
CA GLU A 323 9.52 -22.82 -17.92
C GLU A 323 10.93 -22.22 -17.71
N GLY A 324 11.70 -22.07 -18.78
CA GLY A 324 13.00 -21.38 -18.76
C GLY A 324 12.94 -19.94 -18.29
N LEU A 325 11.83 -19.23 -18.54
CA LEU A 325 11.61 -17.89 -17.98
C LEU A 325 11.48 -17.95 -16.46
N GLY A 326 10.89 -19.03 -15.94
CA GLY A 326 10.73 -19.31 -14.51
C GLY A 326 11.95 -19.92 -13.82
N THR A 327 13.13 -19.88 -14.46
CA THR A 327 14.44 -20.44 -14.03
C THR A 327 14.69 -21.93 -14.33
N TYR A 328 13.74 -22.63 -14.95
CA TYR A 328 13.91 -24.06 -15.21
C TYR A 328 14.90 -24.33 -16.35
N ARG A 329 15.74 -25.35 -16.18
CA ARG A 329 16.71 -25.79 -17.19
C ARG A 329 16.82 -27.31 -17.21
N TRP A 330 17.14 -27.85 -18.38
CA TRP A 330 17.47 -29.26 -18.53
C TRP A 330 18.72 -29.60 -17.73
N SER A 331 18.72 -30.72 -17.01
CA SER A 331 19.81 -31.04 -16.06
C SER A 331 21.08 -31.51 -16.77
N ASP A 332 20.90 -32.11 -17.93
CA ASP A 332 21.90 -32.75 -18.78
C ASP A 332 22.53 -31.75 -19.76
N THR A 333 21.73 -30.87 -20.36
CA THR A 333 22.27 -29.85 -21.28
C THR A 333 22.55 -28.52 -20.60
N GLU A 334 21.96 -28.27 -19.41
CA GLU A 334 21.93 -26.99 -18.69
C GLU A 334 21.21 -25.87 -19.44
N LYS A 335 20.53 -26.18 -20.55
CA LYS A 335 19.82 -25.18 -21.37
C LYS A 335 18.47 -24.83 -20.77
N LEU A 336 18.08 -23.57 -20.91
CA LEU A 336 16.73 -23.11 -20.55
C LEU A 336 15.65 -23.90 -21.30
N CYS A 337 14.58 -24.26 -20.58
CA CYS A 337 13.47 -25.03 -21.13
C CYS A 337 12.51 -24.14 -21.92
N ILE A 338 12.12 -24.58 -23.12
CA ILE A 338 11.14 -23.87 -23.96
C ILE A 338 9.70 -24.40 -23.79
N ASP A 339 9.54 -25.54 -23.12
CA ASP A 339 8.24 -26.14 -22.87
C ASP A 339 7.43 -25.32 -21.85
N ILE A 340 6.10 -25.48 -21.89
CA ILE A 340 5.20 -24.84 -20.94
C ILE A 340 4.70 -25.87 -19.92
N CYS A 341 4.26 -25.38 -18.76
CA CYS A 341 3.81 -26.26 -17.68
C CYS A 341 2.72 -27.24 -18.12
N SER A 342 1.79 -26.78 -18.96
CA SER A 342 0.70 -27.61 -19.46
C SER A 342 1.16 -28.78 -20.33
N SER A 343 2.25 -28.64 -21.11
CA SER A 343 2.82 -29.76 -21.87
C SER A 343 3.62 -30.68 -20.94
N SER A 344 4.40 -30.11 -20.02
CA SER A 344 5.21 -30.87 -19.06
C SER A 344 4.37 -31.78 -18.17
N VAL A 345 3.27 -31.29 -17.58
CA VAL A 345 2.37 -32.10 -16.71
C VAL A 345 1.64 -33.23 -17.44
N ASN A 346 1.61 -33.20 -18.78
CA ASN A 346 1.03 -34.27 -19.60
C ASN A 346 2.09 -35.21 -20.21
N SER A 347 3.38 -34.88 -20.07
CA SER A 347 4.50 -35.67 -20.58
C SER A 347 4.98 -36.73 -19.58
N ASP A 348 5.84 -37.64 -20.02
CA ASP A 348 6.57 -38.56 -19.13
C ASP A 348 7.84 -37.94 -18.53
N SER A 349 8.03 -36.63 -18.71
CA SER A 349 9.15 -35.89 -18.13
C SER A 349 9.05 -35.82 -16.61
N SER A 350 10.19 -35.54 -15.97
CA SER A 350 10.29 -35.34 -14.54
C SER A 350 10.87 -33.95 -14.23
N PHE A 351 10.59 -33.45 -13.04
CA PHE A 351 11.20 -32.24 -12.48
C PHE A 351 11.92 -32.57 -11.18
N ARG A 352 12.74 -31.64 -10.71
CA ARG A 352 13.32 -31.68 -9.37
C ARG A 352 13.31 -30.29 -8.79
N CYS A 353 13.13 -30.19 -7.48
CA CYS A 353 13.16 -28.94 -6.75
C CYS A 353 13.64 -29.18 -5.32
N SER A 354 13.78 -28.09 -4.55
CA SER A 354 14.12 -28.18 -3.13
C SER A 354 13.12 -29.03 -2.35
N ALA A 355 11.83 -28.96 -2.66
CA ALA A 355 10.78 -29.75 -2.00
C ALA A 355 10.94 -31.27 -2.25
N THR A 356 11.48 -31.67 -3.41
CA THR A 356 11.82 -33.07 -3.71
C THR A 356 13.23 -33.45 -3.22
N LYS A 357 13.92 -32.61 -2.45
CA LYS A 357 15.33 -32.79 -2.05
C LYS A 357 16.23 -33.04 -3.27
N ASP A 358 15.95 -32.32 -4.36
CA ASP A 358 16.61 -32.44 -5.66
C ASP A 358 16.48 -33.82 -6.34
N GLN A 359 15.56 -34.67 -5.86
CA GLN A 359 15.21 -35.93 -6.51
C GLN A 359 14.23 -35.72 -7.67
N TRP A 360 14.33 -36.58 -8.68
CA TRP A 360 13.42 -36.56 -9.82
C TRP A 360 12.03 -37.01 -9.41
N HIS A 361 11.04 -36.21 -9.78
CA HIS A 361 9.62 -36.44 -9.55
C HIS A 361 8.84 -36.30 -10.86
N PRO A 362 7.94 -37.22 -11.21
CA PRO A 362 7.18 -37.13 -12.45
C PRO A 362 6.31 -35.87 -12.49
N PHE A 363 6.31 -35.14 -13.61
CA PHE A 363 5.45 -33.97 -13.78
C PHE A 363 3.96 -34.32 -13.67
N LYS A 364 3.53 -35.51 -14.11
CA LYS A 364 2.15 -36.02 -13.93
C LYS A 364 1.71 -36.13 -12.47
N GLN A 365 2.66 -36.22 -11.55
CA GLN A 365 2.44 -36.33 -10.10
C GLN A 365 2.81 -35.04 -9.36
N TYR A 366 2.86 -33.90 -10.05
CA TYR A 366 3.27 -32.63 -9.46
C TYR A 366 2.42 -32.22 -8.24
N LYS A 367 1.15 -32.64 -8.17
CA LYS A 367 0.25 -32.36 -7.04
C LYS A 367 0.69 -32.98 -5.71
N GLU A 368 1.59 -33.96 -5.72
CA GLU A 368 2.19 -34.49 -4.50
C GLU A 368 3.14 -33.46 -3.85
N ILE A 369 3.66 -32.53 -4.66
CA ILE A 369 4.56 -31.45 -4.22
C ILE A 369 3.83 -30.11 -4.13
N TYR A 370 2.94 -29.84 -5.09
CA TYR A 370 2.18 -28.59 -5.22
C TYR A 370 0.67 -28.88 -5.24
N PRO A 371 0.08 -29.32 -4.11
CA PRO A 371 -1.32 -29.78 -4.05
C PRO A 371 -2.34 -28.68 -4.31
N ASP A 372 -1.99 -27.43 -4.00
CA ASP A 372 -2.79 -26.22 -4.17
C ASP A 372 -2.73 -25.66 -5.60
N TRP A 373 -1.85 -26.17 -6.47
CA TRP A 373 -1.76 -25.73 -7.86
C TRP A 373 -2.54 -26.64 -8.82
N LYS A 374 -3.34 -26.00 -9.67
CA LYS A 374 -4.04 -26.63 -10.80
C LYS A 374 -3.45 -26.11 -12.10
N ILE A 375 -2.75 -26.99 -12.81
CA ILE A 375 -2.17 -26.73 -14.12
C ILE A 375 -3.04 -27.47 -15.13
N PRO A 376 -4.02 -26.79 -15.76
CA PRO A 376 -4.89 -27.45 -16.73
C PRO A 376 -4.09 -27.82 -17.99
N PRO A 377 -4.50 -28.90 -18.69
CA PRO A 377 -4.05 -29.13 -20.05
C PRO A 377 -4.41 -27.93 -20.92
N ASP A 378 -3.43 -27.37 -21.61
CA ASP A 378 -3.63 -26.32 -22.59
C ASP A 378 -3.97 -27.01 -23.92
N ALA A 379 -5.04 -26.60 -24.58
CA ALA A 379 -5.43 -27.14 -25.89
C ALA A 379 -4.36 -26.90 -26.97
N SER A 380 -3.56 -25.83 -26.83
CA SER A 380 -2.46 -25.52 -27.75
C SER A 380 -1.17 -26.28 -27.45
N LEU A 381 -0.96 -26.67 -26.18
CA LEU A 381 0.29 -27.21 -25.64
C LEU A 381 1.54 -26.39 -25.99
N GLN A 382 1.40 -25.09 -26.32
CA GLN A 382 2.48 -24.22 -26.79
C GLN A 382 2.42 -22.85 -26.10
N ALA A 383 3.57 -22.22 -25.92
CA ALA A 383 3.62 -20.85 -25.40
C ALA A 383 2.92 -19.85 -26.37
N SER A 384 2.35 -18.78 -25.83
CA SER A 384 1.84 -17.66 -26.64
C SER A 384 2.98 -16.99 -27.41
N ASP A 385 2.68 -16.39 -28.57
CA ASP A 385 3.70 -15.74 -29.38
C ASP A 385 4.39 -14.60 -28.64
N TYR A 386 3.69 -13.97 -27.70
CA TYR A 386 4.30 -13.04 -26.74
C TYR A 386 5.46 -13.66 -25.95
N TRP A 387 5.24 -14.77 -25.26
CA TRP A 387 6.30 -15.37 -24.43
C TRP A 387 7.39 -16.05 -25.26
N LYS A 388 7.04 -16.55 -26.47
CA LYS A 388 8.01 -17.02 -27.45
C LYS A 388 8.94 -15.87 -27.89
N TYR A 389 8.38 -14.71 -28.20
CA TYR A 389 9.12 -13.50 -28.54
C TYR A 389 10.08 -13.08 -27.43
N VAL A 390 9.57 -12.96 -26.19
CA VAL A 390 10.35 -12.55 -25.02
C VAL A 390 11.54 -13.50 -24.78
N LEU A 391 11.30 -14.82 -24.77
CA LEU A 391 12.39 -15.78 -24.56
C LEU A 391 13.37 -15.79 -25.73
N ALA A 392 12.91 -15.68 -26.98
CA ALA A 392 13.78 -15.63 -28.15
C ALA A 392 14.70 -14.40 -28.12
N LYS A 393 14.16 -13.25 -27.73
CA LYS A 393 14.86 -11.97 -27.67
C LYS A 393 15.91 -11.93 -26.56
N PHE A 394 15.54 -12.27 -25.34
CA PHE A 394 16.40 -12.16 -24.14
C PHE A 394 17.04 -13.49 -23.72
N ASN A 395 17.14 -14.45 -24.64
CA ASN A 395 17.58 -15.82 -24.35
C ASN A 395 18.93 -15.86 -23.60
N LYS A 396 19.92 -15.07 -24.05
CA LYS A 396 21.27 -15.06 -23.48
C LYS A 396 21.29 -14.39 -22.12
N GLU A 397 20.51 -13.33 -21.95
CA GLU A 397 20.37 -12.55 -20.74
C GLU A 397 19.70 -13.36 -19.64
N PHE A 398 18.60 -14.06 -19.95
CA PHE A 398 17.98 -15.01 -19.03
C PHE A 398 18.95 -16.14 -18.65
N ALA A 399 19.66 -16.71 -19.64
CA ALA A 399 20.61 -17.78 -19.38
C ALA A 399 21.74 -17.32 -18.44
N ALA A 400 22.31 -16.13 -18.68
CA ALA A 400 23.34 -15.56 -17.83
C ALA A 400 22.83 -15.28 -16.41
N ALA A 401 21.64 -14.67 -16.29
CA ALA A 401 21.02 -14.33 -15.01
C ALA A 401 20.70 -15.57 -14.16
N TYR A 402 20.38 -16.69 -14.79
CA TYR A 402 19.99 -17.94 -14.11
C TYR A 402 21.13 -18.97 -14.03
N HIS A 403 22.35 -18.59 -14.41
CA HIS A 403 23.50 -19.50 -14.47
C HIS A 403 23.22 -20.77 -15.30
N ALA A 404 22.55 -20.59 -16.44
CA ALA A 404 22.14 -21.61 -17.38
C ALA A 404 22.79 -21.37 -18.75
N LYS A 405 22.61 -22.33 -19.67
CA LYS A 405 22.92 -22.14 -21.10
C LYS A 405 21.68 -21.62 -21.85
N PRO A 406 21.87 -20.85 -22.94
CA PRO A 406 20.76 -20.40 -23.77
C PRO A 406 19.90 -21.58 -24.25
N ALA A 407 18.59 -21.36 -24.32
CA ALA A 407 17.63 -22.28 -24.91
C ALA A 407 17.91 -22.49 -26.41
N ASP A 408 17.57 -23.68 -26.91
CA ASP A 408 17.51 -23.97 -28.34
C ASP A 408 16.22 -23.39 -28.95
N ILE A 409 16.25 -22.09 -29.27
CA ILE A 409 15.08 -21.37 -29.78
C ILE A 409 14.77 -21.78 -31.22
N PRO A 410 13.55 -22.29 -31.51
CA PRO A 410 13.11 -22.61 -32.87
C PRO A 410 13.22 -21.40 -33.81
N ALA A 411 13.53 -21.64 -35.09
CA ALA A 411 13.67 -20.56 -36.07
C ALA A 411 12.42 -19.66 -36.15
N ALA A 412 11.23 -20.28 -36.15
CA ALA A 412 9.95 -19.57 -36.18
C ALA A 412 9.76 -18.58 -35.01
N TRP A 413 10.33 -18.83 -33.83
CA TRP A 413 10.20 -17.90 -32.69
C TRP A 413 11.04 -16.64 -32.88
N LYS A 414 12.14 -16.73 -33.63
CA LYS A 414 13.02 -15.60 -33.95
C LYS A 414 12.43 -14.68 -35.01
N GLU A 415 11.43 -15.17 -35.74
CA GLU A 415 10.71 -14.44 -36.77
C GLU A 415 9.48 -13.69 -36.23
N ILE A 416 9.10 -13.95 -34.96
CA ILE A 416 7.97 -13.25 -34.32
C ILE A 416 8.32 -11.77 -34.16
N THR A 417 7.45 -10.90 -34.64
CA THR A 417 7.62 -9.44 -34.51
C THR A 417 6.98 -8.92 -33.22
N PRO A 418 7.38 -7.72 -32.74
CA PRO A 418 6.71 -7.09 -31.59
C PRO A 418 5.19 -6.94 -31.79
N GLU A 419 4.74 -6.64 -33.01
CA GLU A 419 3.33 -6.48 -33.34
C GLU A 419 2.57 -7.81 -33.25
N GLN A 420 3.20 -8.92 -33.65
CA GLN A 420 2.63 -10.26 -33.48
C GLN A 420 2.56 -10.65 -31.99
N ALA A 421 3.59 -10.32 -31.21
CA ALA A 421 3.59 -10.51 -29.76
C ALA A 421 2.46 -9.72 -29.09
N GLU A 422 2.25 -8.46 -29.48
CA GLU A 422 1.14 -7.62 -29.00
C GLU A 422 -0.24 -8.18 -29.39
N ALA A 423 -0.40 -8.60 -30.65
CA ALA A 423 -1.64 -9.19 -31.14
C ALA A 423 -2.01 -10.46 -30.36
N SER A 424 -1.00 -11.31 -30.06
CA SER A 424 -1.17 -12.52 -29.25
C SER A 424 -1.58 -12.20 -27.80
N LEU A 425 -1.08 -11.11 -27.20
CA LEU A 425 -1.59 -10.64 -25.91
C LEU A 425 -3.06 -10.25 -26.00
N LYS A 426 -3.44 -9.45 -27.01
CA LYS A 426 -4.83 -9.02 -27.19
C LYS A 426 -5.78 -10.22 -27.30
N GLU A 427 -5.46 -11.20 -28.12
CA GLU A 427 -6.25 -12.43 -28.24
C GLU A 427 -6.38 -13.16 -26.90
N SER A 428 -5.28 -13.28 -26.15
CA SER A 428 -5.24 -14.03 -24.88
C SER A 428 -6.10 -13.41 -23.78
N PHE A 429 -6.30 -12.08 -23.78
CA PHE A 429 -7.02 -11.35 -22.74
C PHE A 429 -8.41 -10.85 -23.16
N TYR A 430 -8.69 -10.72 -24.47
CA TYR A 430 -9.98 -10.22 -24.99
C TYR A 430 -10.84 -11.29 -25.70
N SER A 431 -10.30 -12.47 -26.00
CA SER A 431 -11.04 -13.54 -26.71
C SER A 431 -11.56 -14.65 -25.80
N LYS A 432 -11.74 -14.38 -24.50
CA LYS A 432 -12.27 -15.33 -23.51
C LYS A 432 -13.62 -14.93 -22.94
#